data_AF-A0A8J6NC57-F1
#
_entry.id   AF-A0A8J6NC57-F1
#
_cell.length_a   1.000
_cell.length_b   1.000
_cell.length_c   1.000
_cell.angle_alpha   90.00
_cell.angle_beta   90.00
_cell.angle_gamma   90.00
#
_symmetry.space_group_name_H-M   'P 1'
#
loop_
_entity.id
_entity.type
_entity.pdbx_description
1 polymer ?
#
loop_
_entity_poly.entity_id
_entity_poly.type
_entity_poly.pdbx_seq_one_letter_code
_entity_poly.pdbx_strand_id
1 'polypeptide(L)' 'QFGERVFDLKGETANVAEQGISMLEKWFQKVKSPTRLSELSIPGEDIPAIASNALSLAKVWRLKDYTQPVIEEILHKCL' A
#
# COMPACT_ATOMS: atom_id res chain seq x y z
N GLN A 1 9.42 -4.00 14.57
CA GLN A 1 9.66 -5.38 14.06
C GLN A 1 10.07 -5.45 12.58
N PHE A 2 9.24 -5.11 11.58
CA PHE A 2 9.61 -5.30 10.16
C PHE A 2 10.89 -4.54 9.76
N GLY A 3 10.92 -3.21 9.97
CA GLY A 3 12.09 -2.38 9.64
C GLY A 3 13.38 -2.82 10.35
N GLU A 4 13.29 -3.17 11.63
CA GLU A 4 14.42 -3.71 12.39
C GLU A 4 14.94 -5.04 11.81
N ARG A 5 14.04 -5.98 11.50
CA ARG A 5 14.45 -7.35 11.14
C ARG A 5 14.89 -7.49 9.69
N VAL A 6 14.30 -6.73 8.79
CA VAL A 6 14.53 -6.85 7.34
C VAL A 6 15.59 -5.87 6.86
N PHE A 7 15.66 -4.69 7.47
CA PHE A 7 16.55 -3.60 7.04
C PHE A 7 17.56 -3.17 8.12
N ASP A 8 17.65 -3.90 9.24
CA ASP A 8 18.53 -3.58 10.39
C ASP A 8 18.36 -2.15 10.94
N LEU A 9 17.14 -1.61 10.87
CA LEU A 9 16.82 -0.27 11.35
C LEU A 9 16.72 -0.23 12.87
N LYS A 10 17.15 0.88 13.48
CA LYS A 10 17.14 1.10 14.93
C LYS A 10 16.61 2.49 15.25
N GLY A 11 15.84 2.61 16.32
CA GLY A 11 15.27 3.87 16.76
C GLY A 11 13.86 3.71 17.30
N GLU A 12 13.13 4.82 17.37
CA GLU A 12 11.74 4.84 17.78
C GLU A 12 10.83 4.14 16.78
N THR A 13 9.78 3.47 17.25
CA THR A 13 8.89 2.64 16.43
C THR A 13 8.32 3.37 15.21
N ALA A 14 7.85 4.61 15.38
CA ALA A 14 7.27 5.40 14.28
C ALA A 14 8.32 5.71 13.20
N ASN A 15 9.51 6.13 13.62
CA ASN A 15 10.61 6.45 12.73
C ASN A 15 11.13 5.18 11.99
N VAL A 16 11.26 4.06 12.69
CA VAL A 16 11.61 2.76 12.10
C VAL A 16 10.55 2.32 11.08
N ALA A 17 9.27 2.57 11.33
CA ALA A 17 8.19 2.25 10.40
C ALA A 17 8.28 3.08 9.11
N GLU A 18 8.45 4.40 9.23
CA GLU A 18 8.61 5.31 8.07
C GLU A 18 9.83 4.96 7.23
N GLN A 19 10.98 4.74 7.87
CA GLN A 19 12.19 4.29 7.18
C GLN A 19 11.99 2.92 6.50
N GLY A 20 11.29 1.99 7.17
CA GLY A 20 10.97 0.69 6.62
C GLY A 20 10.11 0.76 5.36
N ILE A 21 9.10 1.65 5.33
CA ILE A 21 8.27 1.92 4.14
C ILE A 21 9.17 2.45 3.00
N SER A 22 9.99 3.46 3.27
CA SER A 22 10.87 4.05 2.24
C SER A 22 11.86 3.04 1.66
N MET A 23 12.44 2.16 2.50
CA MET A 23 13.37 1.13 2.05
C MET A 23 12.67 0.06 1.19
N LEU A 24 11.44 -0.30 1.55
CA LEU A 24 10.65 -1.25 0.77
C LEU A 24 10.24 -0.67 -0.59
N GLU A 25 9.81 0.59 -0.65
CA GLU A 25 9.51 1.27 -1.92
C GLU A 25 10.73 1.34 -2.84
N LYS A 26 11.90 1.71 -2.31
CA LYS A 26 13.16 1.72 -3.06
C LYS A 26 13.53 0.32 -3.60
N TRP A 27 13.24 -0.73 -2.84
CA TRP A 27 13.49 -2.09 -3.29
C TRP A 27 12.58 -2.47 -4.46
N PHE A 28 11.28 -2.15 -4.40
CA PHE A 28 10.35 -2.37 -5.52
C PHE A 28 10.81 -1.64 -6.79
N GLN A 29 11.23 -0.38 -6.67
CA GLN A 29 11.79 0.38 -7.79
C GLN A 29 13.05 -0.31 -8.37
N LYS A 30 13.95 -0.80 -7.51
CA LYS A 30 15.17 -1.50 -7.95
C LYS A 30 14.87 -2.76 -8.76
N VAL A 31 13.83 -3.51 -8.40
CA VAL A 31 13.39 -4.71 -9.14
C VAL A 31 12.41 -4.40 -10.27
N LYS A 32 12.20 -3.11 -10.58
CA LYS A 32 11.29 -2.62 -11.64
C LYS A 32 9.83 -3.02 -11.43
N SER A 33 9.40 -3.08 -10.17
CA SER A 33 8.01 -3.24 -9.79
C SER A 33 7.42 -1.86 -9.45
N PRO A 34 6.34 -1.44 -10.12
CA PRO A 34 5.72 -0.15 -9.83
C PRO A 34 5.11 -0.12 -8.43
N THR A 35 5.10 1.06 -7.83
CA THR A 35 4.59 1.35 -6.48
C THR A 35 3.51 2.44 -6.48
N ARG A 36 3.20 3.01 -7.65
CA ARG A 36 2.14 3.99 -7.87
C ARG A 36 1.21 3.56 -9.00
N LEU A 37 -0.05 3.96 -8.91
CA LEU A 37 -1.07 3.73 -9.94
C LEU A 37 -0.72 4.45 -11.25
N SER A 38 -0.10 5.62 -11.15
CA SER A 38 0.36 6.43 -12.28
C SER A 38 1.43 5.71 -13.13
N GLU A 39 2.27 4.86 -12.54
CA GLU A 39 3.26 4.05 -13.28
C GLU A 39 2.60 3.00 -14.20
N LEU A 40 1.33 2.68 -13.95
CA LEU A 40 0.52 1.75 -14.74
C LEU A 40 -0.54 2.46 -15.60
N SER A 41 -0.50 3.79 -15.68
CA SER A 41 -1.51 4.61 -16.37
C SER A 41 -2.94 4.42 -15.83
N ILE A 42 -3.08 4.16 -14.52
CA ILE A 42 -4.38 4.05 -13.87
C ILE A 42 -4.74 5.43 -13.28
N PRO A 43 -5.77 6.13 -13.81
CA PRO A 43 -6.19 7.42 -13.30
C PRO A 43 -6.93 7.30 -11.96
N GLY A 44 -6.89 8.36 -11.15
CA GLY A 44 -7.61 8.41 -9.88
C GLY A 44 -9.14 8.31 -10.02
N GLU A 45 -9.68 8.66 -11.18
CA GLU A 45 -11.10 8.53 -11.51
C GLU A 45 -11.58 7.07 -11.48
N ASP A 46 -10.67 6.09 -11.65
CA ASP A 46 -10.99 4.67 -11.61
C ASP A 46 -11.02 4.09 -10.18
N ILE A 47 -10.54 4.84 -9.17
CA ILE A 47 -10.45 4.38 -7.77
C ILE A 47 -11.79 3.84 -7.23
N PRO A 48 -12.95 4.51 -7.43
CA PRO A 48 -14.24 3.99 -6.94
C PRO A 48 -14.60 2.63 -7.53
N ALA A 49 -14.30 2.41 -8.82
CA ALA A 49 -14.56 1.13 -9.49
C ALA A 49 -13.61 0.03 -8.96
N ILE A 50 -12.33 0.35 -8.77
CA ILE A 50 -11.33 -0.57 -8.21
C ILE A 50 -11.70 -0.95 -6.77
N ALA A 51 -12.10 0.01 -5.94
CA ALA A 51 -12.47 -0.21 -4.55
C ALA A 51 -13.73 -1.09 -4.42
N SER A 52 -14.74 -0.88 -5.27
CA SER A 52 -15.94 -1.71 -5.32
C SER A 52 -15.61 -3.17 -5.68
N ASN A 53 -14.73 -3.37 -6.66
CA ASN A 53 -14.24 -4.70 -7.03
C ASN A 53 -13.47 -5.37 -5.87
N ALA A 54 -12.56 -4.64 -5.22
CA ALA A 54 -11.78 -5.15 -4.09
C ALA A 54 -12.65 -5.49 -2.86
N LEU A 55 -13.69 -4.69 -2.57
CA LEU A 55 -14.62 -4.96 -1.47
C LEU A 55 -15.31 -6.32 -1.62
N SER A 56 -15.61 -6.74 -2.85
CA SER A 56 -16.22 -8.04 -3.13
C SER A 56 -15.32 -9.19 -2.69
N LEU A 57 -14.00 -9.07 -2.91
CA LEU A 57 -13.01 -10.04 -2.42
C LEU A 57 -12.79 -9.95 -0.91
N ALA A 58 -12.80 -8.74 -0.33
CA ALA A 58 -12.68 -8.53 1.12
C ALA A 58 -13.78 -9.29 1.89
N LYS A 59 -15.01 -9.31 1.37
CA LYS A 59 -16.12 -10.11 1.92
C LYS A 59 -15.84 -11.61 1.91
N VAL A 60 -15.31 -12.13 0.79
CA VAL A 60 -14.94 -13.56 0.66
C VAL A 60 -13.85 -13.92 1.69
N TRP A 61 -12.89 -13.03 1.91
CA TRP A 61 -11.75 -13.22 2.81
C TRP A 61 -12.07 -12.83 4.27
N ARG A 62 -13.31 -12.42 4.54
CA ARG A 62 -13.82 -12.02 5.87
C ARG A 62 -13.01 -10.85 6.49
N LEU A 63 -12.49 -9.98 5.64
CA LEU A 63 -11.75 -8.77 6.03
C LEU A 63 -12.74 -7.66 6.41
N LYS A 64 -13.12 -7.61 7.69
CA LYS A 64 -14.19 -6.71 8.18
C LYS A 64 -13.82 -5.23 8.14
N ASP A 65 -12.54 -4.91 8.30
CA ASP A 65 -12.07 -3.53 8.42
C ASP A 65 -11.83 -2.86 7.05
N TYR A 66 -11.80 -3.65 5.97
CA TYR A 66 -11.61 -3.17 4.60
C TYR A 66 -12.94 -2.77 3.97
N THR A 67 -13.52 -1.68 4.50
CA THR A 67 -14.69 -1.03 3.88
C THR A 67 -14.29 -0.31 2.60
N GLN A 68 -15.24 -0.04 1.70
CA GLN A 68 -14.95 0.70 0.47
C GLN A 68 -14.25 2.06 0.74
N PRO A 69 -14.69 2.90 1.70
CA PRO A 69 -13.98 4.14 2.02
C PRO A 69 -12.52 3.92 2.45
N VAL A 70 -12.24 2.87 3.24
CA VAL A 70 -10.87 2.53 3.66
C VAL A 70 -10.02 2.11 2.46
N ILE A 71 -10.58 1.31 1.54
CA ILE A 71 -9.87 0.89 0.33
C ILE A 71 -9.60 2.11 -0.57
N GLU A 72 -10.58 2.99 -0.76
CA GLU A 72 -10.40 4.22 -1.53
C GLU A 72 -9.32 5.11 -0.90
N GLU A 73 -9.30 5.27 0.42
CA GLU A 73 -8.25 6.04 1.11
C GLU A 73 -6.85 5.46 0.83
N ILE A 74 -6.70 4.14 0.90
CA ILE A 74 -5.44 3.46 0.59
C ILE A 74 -5.04 3.71 -0.87
N LEU A 75 -5.97 3.53 -1.83
CA LEU A 75 -5.71 3.74 -3.24
C LEU A 75 -5.34 5.19 -3.57
N HIS A 76 -5.92 6.18 -2.89
CA HIS A 76 -5.54 7.59 -3.05
C HIS A 76 -4.11 7.87 -2.58
N LYS A 77 -3.59 7.12 -1.59
CA LYS A 77 -2.16 7.21 -1.20
C LYS A 77 -1.22 6.60 -2.23
N CYS A 78 -1.75 5.89 -3.23
CA CYS A 78 -0.98 5.25 -4.30
C CYS A 78 -0.97 6.02 -5.62
N LEU A 79 -1.59 7.21 -5.69
CA LEU A 79 -1.58 8.05 -6.89
C LEU A 79 -0.16 8.57 -7.22
#